data_AF-A0A965QEF2-F1
#
_entry.id   AF-A0A965QEF2-F1
#
_cell.length_a   1.000
_cell.length_b   1.000
_cell.length_c   1.000
_cell.angle_alpha   90.00
_cell.angle_beta   90.00
_cell.angle_gamma   90.00
#
_symmetry.space_group_name_H-M   'P 1'
#
loop_
_entity.id
_entity.type
_entity.pdbx_description
1 polymer ?
#
loop_
_entity_poly.entity_id
_entity_poly.type
_entity_poly.pdbx_seq_one_letter_code
_entity_poly.pdbx_strand_id
1 'polypeptide(L)'
;MAKASGASTKALRALALKHAEEEIALNKASLATAKNTYEKNKNTLASLINSGASDELIEKQREVTTEARKASAEERKDLEEAVKNKADIVRKNAVEVRQELTDNNTKIKDANKALNDAIKQQNEEAAKTEKDRIKTLNDSILSLREEIRVSKLNEEQKEKDEVEKKYTKLIEDAKKANINVSDLEKEKQNALKLIREKYDKVFELTQAEKDAKGKELPCTIQGTMMRIDLPTPLKSKQSFLMSIDWFNYINNTKIHGGRGGFEHFEIDGSDIFELAQWFPRLCVYDDVEGWQNKEYIGRGEFALEFGDYKVSITVPEDHIVAATGELQNANAVLTADMQSKLITAKSSKTPVLIFSQDEVEKKLLDFTALTIKSKKMKTWIFQGKNVRDFAWASSRKFIWDALGVNSGGKIVMCMSYYPKEGNPLWEKYSTHAVAQTILTYSKYTIQYPYPIAISVNGPIGGMEYPMICFNGPRPEADGTYSERTKTGLISVVIHEVGHNFFPMIINSDERQWTWMDEGLNTFVQFLTEKEWDKDYPSSRGEPRNIVQYMSSDKTTLCPIMTNSESILQFGNNAYGKPATALNILRETVMGRELFDFAFKTYCQRWAFRHPRPADFFRTMEDASAVDLDWFW
;
A
#
# COMPACT_ATOMS: atom_id res chain seq x y z
N MET A 1 -25.57 -42.25 -45.10
CA MET A 1 -24.38 -41.65 -45.74
C MET A 1 -23.58 -40.76 -44.78
N ALA A 2 -24.11 -39.62 -44.30
CA ALA A 2 -23.38 -38.70 -43.41
C ALA A 2 -22.82 -39.36 -42.12
N LYS A 3 -23.55 -40.31 -41.52
CA LYS A 3 -23.08 -41.07 -40.34
C LYS A 3 -21.89 -41.99 -40.66
N ALA A 4 -21.84 -42.53 -41.87
CA ALA A 4 -20.76 -43.40 -42.32
C ALA A 4 -19.51 -42.62 -42.75
N SER A 5 -19.66 -41.33 -43.09
CA SER A 5 -18.56 -40.44 -43.47
C SER A 5 -17.94 -39.69 -42.28
N GLY A 6 -18.26 -40.07 -41.04
CA GLY A 6 -17.72 -39.43 -39.83
C GLY A 6 -18.21 -38.00 -39.58
N ALA A 7 -19.38 -37.62 -40.10
CA ALA A 7 -19.93 -36.29 -39.87
C ALA A 7 -20.12 -36.04 -38.35
N SER A 8 -19.82 -34.81 -37.92
CA SER A 8 -19.95 -34.43 -36.50
C SER A 8 -21.39 -34.57 -36.02
N THR A 9 -21.58 -34.80 -34.73
CA THR A 9 -22.92 -34.91 -34.11
C THR A 9 -23.78 -33.68 -34.43
N LYS A 10 -23.18 -32.48 -34.44
CA LYS A 10 -23.84 -31.23 -34.86
C LYS A 10 -24.34 -31.29 -36.32
N ALA A 11 -23.52 -31.78 -37.24
CA ALA A 11 -23.89 -31.92 -38.65
C ALA A 11 -25.01 -32.97 -38.84
N LEU A 12 -24.97 -34.07 -38.09
CA LEU A 12 -26.01 -35.10 -38.13
C LEU A 12 -27.37 -34.59 -37.63
N ARG A 13 -27.39 -33.77 -36.56
CA ARG A 13 -28.62 -33.14 -36.03
C ARG A 13 -29.24 -32.17 -37.04
N ALA A 14 -28.40 -31.33 -37.67
CA ALA A 14 -28.85 -30.38 -38.69
C ALA A 14 -29.45 -31.09 -39.91
N LEU A 15 -28.82 -32.20 -40.34
CA LEU A 15 -29.31 -33.01 -41.45
C LEU A 15 -30.66 -33.68 -41.13
N ALA A 16 -30.82 -34.22 -39.92
CA ALA A 16 -32.07 -34.85 -39.48
C ALA A 16 -33.24 -33.85 -39.43
N LEU A 17 -32.99 -32.62 -38.98
CA LEU A 17 -34.00 -31.57 -38.95
C LEU A 17 -34.42 -31.15 -40.38
N LYS A 18 -33.44 -31.00 -41.27
CA LYS A 18 -33.66 -30.67 -42.68
C LYS A 18 -34.49 -31.76 -43.38
N HIS A 19 -34.18 -33.03 -43.14
CA HIS A 19 -34.95 -34.14 -43.70
C HIS A 19 -36.41 -34.14 -43.24
N ALA A 20 -36.65 -33.91 -41.94
CA ALA A 20 -38.02 -33.82 -41.41
C ALA A 20 -38.79 -32.60 -41.96
N GLU A 21 -38.10 -31.51 -42.29
CA GLU A 21 -38.69 -30.35 -42.97
C GLU A 21 -39.11 -30.65 -44.40
N GLU A 22 -38.25 -31.36 -45.14
CA GLU A 22 -38.53 -31.81 -46.51
C GLU A 22 -39.71 -32.80 -46.53
N GLU A 23 -39.79 -33.73 -45.57
CA GLU A 23 -40.89 -34.68 -45.41
C GLU A 23 -42.24 -33.98 -45.13
N ILE A 24 -42.25 -32.99 -44.22
CA ILE A 24 -43.45 -32.18 -43.95
C ILE A 24 -43.88 -31.39 -45.19
N ALA A 25 -42.92 -30.84 -45.94
CA ALA A 25 -43.22 -30.11 -47.18
C ALA A 25 -43.87 -31.03 -48.22
N LEU A 26 -43.38 -32.26 -48.34
CA LEU A 26 -43.93 -33.27 -49.23
C LEU A 26 -45.34 -33.70 -48.81
N ASN A 27 -45.56 -34.04 -47.54
CA ASN A 27 -46.89 -34.45 -47.04
C ASN A 27 -47.92 -33.31 -47.12
N LYS A 28 -47.50 -32.04 -46.97
CA LYS A 28 -48.38 -30.88 -47.23
C LYS A 28 -48.83 -30.82 -48.68
N ALA A 29 -47.93 -31.07 -49.62
CA ALA A 29 -48.24 -31.07 -51.05
C ALA A 29 -49.17 -32.24 -51.42
N SER A 30 -48.93 -33.43 -50.88
CA SER A 30 -49.80 -34.61 -51.05
C SER A 30 -51.21 -34.36 -50.49
N LEU A 31 -51.31 -33.83 -49.27
CA LEU A 31 -52.59 -33.47 -48.66
C LEU A 31 -53.35 -32.41 -49.47
N ALA A 32 -52.66 -31.39 -49.99
CA ALA A 32 -53.29 -30.37 -50.83
C ALA A 32 -53.89 -31.00 -52.10
N THR A 33 -53.17 -31.94 -52.72
CA THR A 33 -53.62 -32.67 -53.91
C THR A 33 -54.83 -33.55 -53.61
N ALA A 34 -54.79 -34.29 -52.49
CA ALA A 34 -55.90 -35.13 -52.06
C ALA A 34 -57.16 -34.33 -51.71
N LYS A 35 -57.01 -33.18 -51.03
CA LYS A 35 -58.11 -32.25 -50.73
C LYS A 35 -58.74 -31.69 -52.00
N ASN A 36 -57.93 -31.24 -52.96
CA ASN A 36 -58.42 -30.74 -54.23
C ASN A 36 -59.21 -31.82 -55.00
N THR A 37 -58.71 -33.05 -54.97
CA THR A 37 -59.39 -34.21 -55.57
C THR A 37 -60.73 -34.50 -54.89
N TYR A 38 -60.77 -34.48 -53.57
CA TYR A 38 -62.01 -34.63 -52.80
C TYR A 38 -63.02 -33.52 -53.12
N GLU A 39 -62.62 -32.25 -53.08
CA GLU A 39 -63.53 -31.13 -53.38
C GLU A 39 -64.04 -31.18 -54.83
N LYS A 40 -63.19 -31.55 -55.80
CA LYS A 40 -63.63 -31.78 -57.19
C LYS A 40 -64.70 -32.86 -57.28
N ASN A 41 -64.48 -34.01 -56.64
CA ASN A 41 -65.44 -35.13 -56.67
C ASN A 41 -66.74 -34.79 -55.95
N LYS A 42 -66.66 -34.08 -54.82
CA LYS A 42 -67.80 -33.57 -54.06
C LYS A 42 -68.63 -32.56 -54.87
N ASN A 43 -67.98 -31.65 -55.57
CA ASN A 43 -68.66 -30.70 -56.46
C ASN A 43 -69.32 -31.42 -57.65
N THR A 44 -68.64 -32.42 -58.22
CA THR A 44 -69.18 -33.25 -59.31
C THR A 44 -70.41 -34.03 -58.83
N LEU A 45 -70.35 -34.62 -57.65
CA LEU A 45 -71.47 -35.32 -57.02
C LEU A 45 -72.66 -34.38 -56.79
N ALA A 46 -72.42 -33.19 -56.25
CA ALA A 46 -73.47 -32.18 -56.04
C ALA A 46 -74.12 -31.76 -57.37
N SER A 47 -73.32 -31.59 -58.42
CA SER A 47 -73.82 -31.29 -59.77
C SER A 47 -74.69 -32.42 -60.34
N LEU A 48 -74.27 -33.68 -60.19
CA LEU A 48 -75.03 -34.83 -60.68
C LEU A 48 -76.39 -34.96 -59.98
N ILE A 49 -76.42 -34.79 -58.66
CA ILE A 49 -77.65 -34.78 -57.85
C ILE A 49 -78.60 -33.66 -58.33
N ASN A 50 -78.08 -32.47 -58.57
CA ASN A 50 -78.89 -31.32 -59.00
C ASN A 50 -79.40 -31.45 -60.46
N SER A 51 -78.72 -32.22 -61.31
CA SER A 51 -79.06 -32.38 -62.73
C SER A 51 -80.08 -33.47 -63.03
N GLY A 52 -80.53 -34.25 -62.03
CA GLY A 52 -81.47 -35.36 -62.22
C GLY A 52 -80.85 -36.58 -62.91
N ALA A 53 -79.55 -36.82 -62.74
CA ALA A 53 -78.86 -38.00 -63.26
C ALA A 53 -79.43 -39.30 -62.64
N SER A 54 -79.23 -40.45 -63.29
CA SER A 54 -79.73 -41.74 -62.78
C SER A 54 -79.14 -42.08 -61.41
N ASP A 55 -79.94 -42.73 -60.56
CA ASP A 55 -79.54 -43.11 -59.20
C ASP A 55 -78.25 -43.95 -59.18
N GLU A 56 -78.05 -44.81 -60.19
CA GLU A 56 -76.85 -45.61 -60.36
C GLU A 56 -75.58 -44.76 -60.57
N LEU A 57 -75.69 -43.66 -61.33
CA LEU A 57 -74.57 -42.75 -61.60
C LEU A 57 -74.22 -41.90 -60.37
N ILE A 58 -75.24 -41.49 -59.61
CA ILE A 58 -75.07 -40.75 -58.36
C ILE A 58 -74.39 -41.64 -57.32
N GLU A 59 -74.81 -42.90 -57.18
CA GLU A 59 -74.23 -43.81 -56.19
C GLU A 59 -72.76 -44.12 -56.51
N LYS A 60 -72.44 -44.37 -57.78
CA LYS A 60 -71.04 -44.56 -58.22
C LYS A 60 -70.17 -43.35 -57.92
N GLN A 61 -70.69 -42.12 -58.12
CA GLN A 61 -69.94 -40.90 -57.77
C GLN A 61 -69.87 -40.65 -56.26
N ARG A 62 -70.85 -41.13 -55.45
CA ARG A 62 -70.78 -41.12 -53.98
C ARG A 62 -69.65 -42.00 -53.48
N GLU A 63 -69.48 -43.20 -54.05
CA GLU A 63 -68.36 -44.09 -53.71
C GLU A 63 -67.01 -43.42 -54.01
N VAL A 64 -66.84 -42.87 -55.22
CA VAL A 64 -65.60 -42.16 -55.61
C VAL A 64 -65.32 -40.95 -54.70
N THR A 65 -66.35 -40.19 -54.33
CA THR A 65 -66.20 -39.05 -53.41
C THR A 65 -65.84 -39.51 -52.00
N THR A 66 -66.38 -40.64 -51.54
CA THR A 66 -66.08 -41.23 -50.24
C THR A 66 -64.64 -41.73 -50.18
N GLU A 67 -64.16 -42.39 -51.22
CA GLU A 67 -62.75 -42.82 -51.32
C GLU A 67 -61.79 -41.63 -51.38
N ALA A 68 -62.12 -40.57 -52.14
CA ALA A 68 -61.32 -39.35 -52.15
C ALA A 68 -61.28 -38.65 -50.78
N ARG A 69 -62.38 -38.72 -50.01
CA ARG A 69 -62.44 -38.20 -48.63
C ARG A 69 -61.54 -39.01 -47.69
N LYS A 70 -61.56 -40.34 -47.79
CA LYS A 70 -60.69 -41.23 -47.01
C LYS A 70 -59.22 -40.97 -47.32
N ALA A 71 -58.87 -40.86 -48.61
CA ALA A 71 -57.50 -40.53 -49.04
C ALA A 71 -57.03 -39.18 -48.46
N SER A 72 -57.88 -38.13 -48.52
CA SER A 72 -57.54 -36.85 -47.90
C SER A 72 -57.43 -36.90 -46.37
N ALA A 73 -58.13 -37.82 -45.71
CA ALA A 73 -58.03 -38.00 -44.26
C ALA A 73 -56.74 -38.73 -43.86
N GLU A 74 -56.32 -39.73 -44.65
CA GLU A 74 -55.05 -40.45 -44.41
C GLU A 74 -53.84 -39.54 -44.65
N GLU A 75 -53.81 -38.77 -45.75
CA GLU A 75 -52.76 -37.79 -46.03
C GLU A 75 -52.64 -36.71 -44.93
N ARG A 76 -53.77 -36.39 -44.28
CA ARG A 76 -53.77 -35.45 -43.14
C ARG A 76 -53.11 -36.07 -41.92
N LYS A 77 -53.38 -37.35 -41.66
CA LYS A 77 -52.79 -38.12 -40.56
C LYS A 77 -51.29 -38.30 -40.78
N ASP A 78 -50.86 -38.55 -42.02
CA ASP A 78 -49.43 -38.63 -42.38
C ASP A 78 -48.70 -37.30 -42.19
N LEU A 79 -49.35 -36.17 -42.50
CA LEU A 79 -48.81 -34.85 -42.20
C LEU A 79 -48.72 -34.59 -40.68
N GLU A 80 -49.76 -34.95 -39.92
CA GLU A 80 -49.78 -34.78 -38.46
C GLU A 80 -48.68 -35.62 -37.80
N GLU A 81 -48.44 -36.85 -38.27
CA GLU A 81 -47.35 -37.71 -37.78
C GLU A 81 -45.96 -37.17 -38.17
N ALA A 82 -45.77 -36.66 -39.40
CA ALA A 82 -44.51 -36.03 -39.81
C ALA A 82 -44.17 -34.78 -38.98
N VAL A 83 -45.18 -33.95 -38.66
CA VAL A 83 -45.02 -32.78 -37.78
C VAL A 83 -44.63 -33.20 -36.37
N LYS A 84 -45.24 -34.26 -35.84
CA LYS A 84 -44.92 -34.83 -34.53
C LYS A 84 -43.49 -35.40 -34.50
N ASN A 85 -43.08 -36.13 -35.53
CA ASN A 85 -41.72 -36.65 -35.68
C ASN A 85 -40.67 -35.53 -35.67
N LYS A 86 -40.92 -34.42 -36.38
CA LYS A 86 -40.04 -33.24 -36.32
C LYS A 86 -39.97 -32.65 -34.91
N ALA A 87 -41.09 -32.53 -34.21
CA ALA A 87 -41.11 -32.00 -32.85
C ALA A 87 -40.29 -32.87 -31.89
N ASP A 88 -40.32 -34.19 -32.04
CA ASP A 88 -39.54 -35.12 -31.23
C ASP A 88 -38.04 -35.06 -31.56
N ILE A 89 -37.67 -34.89 -32.83
CA ILE A 89 -36.28 -34.63 -33.25
C ILE A 89 -35.76 -33.34 -32.63
N VAL A 90 -36.54 -32.26 -32.65
CA VAL A 90 -36.16 -30.96 -32.04
C VAL A 90 -35.96 -31.11 -30.53
N ARG A 91 -36.89 -31.78 -29.83
CA ARG A 91 -36.77 -32.03 -28.39
C ARG A 91 -35.52 -32.84 -28.06
N LYS A 92 -35.27 -33.92 -28.80
CA LYS A 92 -34.08 -34.76 -28.62
C LYS A 92 -32.79 -33.96 -28.84
N ASN A 93 -32.71 -33.18 -29.92
CA ASN A 93 -31.57 -32.32 -30.20
C ASN A 93 -31.32 -31.30 -29.08
N ALA A 94 -32.38 -30.70 -28.52
CA ALA A 94 -32.25 -29.73 -27.44
C ALA A 94 -31.73 -30.36 -26.13
N VAL A 95 -32.17 -31.58 -25.81
CA VAL A 95 -31.68 -32.33 -24.65
C VAL A 95 -30.19 -32.67 -24.82
N GLU A 96 -29.80 -33.20 -25.97
CA GLU A 96 -28.40 -33.57 -26.21
C GLU A 96 -27.46 -32.36 -26.22
N VAL A 97 -27.88 -31.22 -26.80
CA VAL A 97 -27.09 -29.97 -26.79
C VAL A 97 -26.93 -29.42 -25.37
N ARG A 98 -27.99 -29.48 -24.55
CA ARG A 98 -27.90 -29.07 -23.13
C ARG A 98 -26.95 -29.97 -22.35
N GLN A 99 -26.96 -31.27 -22.62
CA GLN A 99 -26.02 -32.20 -21.99
C GLN A 99 -24.58 -31.90 -22.42
N GLU A 100 -24.32 -31.71 -23.71
CA GLU A 100 -22.99 -31.34 -24.24
C GLU A 100 -22.46 -30.03 -23.63
N LEU A 101 -23.31 -29.01 -23.49
CA LEU A 101 -22.95 -27.75 -22.83
C LEU A 101 -22.63 -27.95 -21.35
N THR A 102 -23.40 -28.77 -20.64
CA THR A 102 -23.19 -29.08 -19.23
C THR A 102 -21.87 -29.84 -19.03
N ASP A 103 -21.60 -30.83 -19.88
CA ASP A 103 -20.38 -31.62 -19.85
C ASP A 103 -19.15 -30.76 -20.17
N ASN A 104 -19.25 -29.87 -21.18
CA ASN A 104 -18.17 -28.96 -21.54
C ASN A 104 -17.91 -27.91 -20.44
N ASN A 105 -18.95 -27.34 -19.84
CA ASN A 105 -18.79 -26.41 -18.72
C ASN A 105 -18.16 -27.10 -17.51
N THR A 106 -18.51 -28.37 -17.25
CA THR A 106 -17.90 -29.17 -16.18
C THR A 106 -16.42 -29.42 -16.48
N LYS A 107 -16.06 -29.84 -17.71
CA LYS A 107 -14.67 -30.03 -18.13
C LYS A 107 -13.83 -28.75 -18.04
N ILE A 108 -14.39 -27.60 -18.45
CA ILE A 108 -13.70 -26.30 -18.34
C ILE A 108 -13.51 -25.92 -16.87
N LYS A 109 -14.53 -26.10 -16.04
CA LYS A 109 -14.45 -25.85 -14.60
C LYS A 109 -13.39 -26.73 -13.94
N ASP A 110 -13.35 -28.01 -14.28
CA ASP A 110 -12.38 -28.96 -13.73
C ASP A 110 -10.96 -28.68 -14.25
N ALA A 111 -10.79 -28.31 -15.52
CA ALA A 111 -9.49 -27.93 -16.08
C ALA A 111 -8.97 -26.62 -15.46
N ASN A 112 -9.83 -25.62 -15.28
CA ASN A 112 -9.46 -24.37 -14.61
C ASN A 112 -9.13 -24.61 -13.13
N LYS A 113 -9.88 -25.49 -12.46
CA LYS A 113 -9.58 -25.89 -11.08
C LYS A 113 -8.22 -26.59 -11.01
N ALA A 114 -7.96 -27.58 -11.87
CA ALA A 114 -6.70 -28.29 -11.93
C ALA A 114 -5.51 -27.37 -12.25
N LEU A 115 -5.68 -26.43 -13.19
CA LEU A 115 -4.67 -25.43 -13.52
C LEU A 115 -4.39 -24.48 -12.35
N ASN A 116 -5.44 -23.98 -11.68
CA ASN A 116 -5.29 -23.12 -10.51
C ASN A 116 -4.67 -23.87 -9.33
N ASP A 117 -5.05 -25.13 -9.10
CA ASP A 117 -4.46 -25.99 -8.06
C ASP A 117 -2.97 -26.27 -8.36
N ALA A 118 -2.61 -26.52 -9.62
CA ALA A 118 -1.22 -26.70 -10.05
C ALA A 118 -0.38 -25.42 -9.91
N ILE A 119 -0.90 -24.26 -10.33
CA ILE A 119 -0.25 -22.95 -10.16
C ILE A 119 -0.09 -22.64 -8.67
N LYS A 120 -1.11 -22.93 -7.86
CA LYS A 120 -1.07 -22.73 -6.40
C LYS A 120 -0.01 -23.62 -5.77
N GLN A 121 0.05 -24.91 -6.12
CA GLN A 121 1.07 -25.83 -5.61
C GLN A 121 2.49 -25.42 -6.04
N GLN A 122 2.68 -25.03 -7.31
CA GLN A 122 3.98 -24.57 -7.80
C GLN A 122 4.44 -23.27 -7.12
N ASN A 123 3.51 -22.34 -6.89
CA ASN A 123 3.81 -21.11 -6.14
C ASN A 123 4.05 -21.38 -4.65
N GLU A 124 3.32 -22.32 -4.04
CA GLU A 124 3.53 -22.74 -2.65
C GLU A 124 4.87 -23.44 -2.47
N GLU A 125 5.28 -24.31 -3.40
CA GLU A 125 6.60 -24.95 -3.41
C GLU A 125 7.72 -23.92 -3.64
N ALA A 126 7.60 -23.04 -4.63
CA ALA A 126 8.60 -21.98 -4.86
C ALA A 126 8.72 -21.03 -3.67
N ALA A 127 7.58 -20.63 -3.07
CA ALA A 127 7.56 -19.81 -1.87
C ALA A 127 8.13 -20.55 -0.65
N LYS A 128 7.89 -21.85 -0.52
CA LYS A 128 8.45 -22.68 0.55
C LYS A 128 9.96 -22.86 0.38
N THR A 129 10.43 -23.16 -0.83
CA THR A 129 11.87 -23.27 -1.14
C THR A 129 12.60 -21.97 -0.86
N GLU A 130 12.05 -20.82 -1.28
CA GLU A 130 12.68 -19.53 -1.00
C GLU A 130 12.57 -19.16 0.48
N LYS A 131 11.47 -19.50 1.17
CA LYS A 131 11.32 -19.32 2.61
C LYS A 131 12.31 -20.17 3.41
N ASP A 132 12.53 -21.42 3.02
CA ASP A 132 13.50 -22.33 3.65
C ASP A 132 14.93 -21.85 3.38
N ARG A 133 15.23 -21.38 2.16
CA ARG A 133 16.51 -20.75 1.82
C ARG A 133 16.77 -19.48 2.65
N ILE A 134 15.79 -18.59 2.73
CA ILE A 134 15.83 -17.37 3.57
C ILE A 134 16.00 -17.75 5.03
N LYS A 135 15.33 -18.78 5.53
CA LYS A 135 15.45 -19.25 6.91
C LYS A 135 16.87 -19.75 7.20
N THR A 136 17.42 -20.65 6.38
CA THR A 136 18.79 -21.14 6.55
C THR A 136 19.81 -20.02 6.45
N LEU A 137 19.63 -19.09 5.49
CA LEU A 137 20.49 -17.94 5.34
C LEU A 137 20.41 -17.03 6.57
N ASN A 138 19.21 -16.75 7.08
CA ASN A 138 19.00 -15.97 8.30
C ASN A 138 19.65 -16.63 9.52
N ASP A 139 19.54 -17.95 9.68
CA ASP A 139 20.13 -18.67 10.82
C ASP A 139 21.66 -18.60 10.77
N SER A 140 22.28 -18.80 9.60
CA SER A 140 23.74 -18.65 9.42
C SER A 140 24.20 -17.21 9.62
N ILE A 141 23.43 -16.25 9.11
CA ILE A 141 23.68 -14.82 9.30
C ILE A 141 23.61 -14.45 10.78
N LEU A 142 22.64 -14.97 11.54
CA LEU A 142 22.49 -14.69 12.96
C LEU A 142 23.73 -15.16 13.75
N SER A 143 24.24 -16.36 13.42
CA SER A 143 25.44 -16.91 14.04
C SER A 143 26.67 -16.05 13.78
N LEU A 144 26.92 -15.68 12.52
CA LEU A 144 28.05 -14.84 12.13
C LEU A 144 27.95 -13.43 12.71
N ARG A 145 26.73 -12.86 12.78
CA ARG A 145 26.48 -11.55 13.39
C ARG A 145 26.78 -11.57 14.88
N GLU A 146 26.43 -12.64 15.58
CA GLU A 146 26.73 -12.76 17.01
C GLU A 146 28.24 -12.87 17.25
N GLU A 147 28.97 -13.63 16.44
CA GLU A 147 30.44 -13.70 16.49
C GLU A 147 31.09 -12.32 16.24
N ILE A 148 30.64 -11.59 15.21
CA ILE A 148 31.15 -10.24 14.89
C ILE A 148 30.78 -9.24 15.99
N ARG A 149 29.54 -9.26 16.49
CA ARG A 149 29.07 -8.37 17.57
C ARG A 149 29.89 -8.55 18.84
N VAL A 150 30.12 -9.80 19.25
CA VAL A 150 30.95 -10.13 20.41
C VAL A 150 32.39 -9.64 20.21
N SER A 151 32.96 -9.79 19.00
CA SER A 151 34.31 -9.29 18.72
C SER A 151 34.45 -7.76 18.78
N LYS A 152 33.50 -7.01 18.19
CA LYS A 152 33.53 -5.53 18.16
C LYS A 152 33.20 -4.90 19.52
N LEU A 153 32.25 -5.44 20.28
CA LEU A 153 31.94 -4.97 21.64
C LEU A 153 33.16 -5.09 22.57
N ASN A 154 33.96 -6.14 22.41
CA ASN A 154 35.18 -6.34 23.19
C ASN A 154 36.26 -5.28 22.89
N GLU A 155 36.36 -4.79 21.66
CA GLU A 155 37.34 -3.76 21.27
C GLU A 155 36.90 -2.35 21.66
N GLU A 156 35.64 -2.00 21.40
CA GLU A 156 35.08 -0.69 21.78
C GLU A 156 35.08 -0.51 23.30
N GLN A 157 34.66 -1.53 24.05
CA GLN A 157 34.66 -1.49 25.51
C GLN A 157 36.08 -1.34 26.07
N LYS A 158 37.06 -2.03 25.49
CA LYS A 158 38.46 -1.93 25.90
C LYS A 158 39.03 -0.52 25.69
N GLU A 159 38.74 0.13 24.56
CA GLU A 159 39.22 1.50 24.28
C GLU A 159 38.49 2.54 25.16
N LYS A 160 37.19 2.33 25.45
CA LYS A 160 36.44 3.14 26.43
C LYS A 160 37.03 3.01 27.84
N ASP A 161 37.28 1.79 28.31
CA ASP A 161 37.85 1.53 29.64
C ASP A 161 39.23 2.17 29.78
N GLU A 162 40.06 2.14 28.74
CA GLU A 162 41.37 2.78 28.72
C GLU A 162 41.28 4.32 28.81
N VAL A 163 40.37 4.96 28.07
CA VAL A 163 40.13 6.41 28.14
C VAL A 163 39.52 6.82 29.48
N GLU A 164 38.55 6.05 29.99
CA GLU A 164 37.98 6.30 31.32
C GLU A 164 39.02 6.21 32.41
N LYS A 165 39.87 5.18 32.39
CA LYS A 165 40.97 5.01 33.35
C LYS A 165 41.98 6.16 33.27
N LYS A 166 42.35 6.58 32.06
CA LYS A 166 43.30 7.68 31.83
C LYS A 166 42.77 9.02 32.37
N TYR A 167 41.55 9.41 31.99
CA TYR A 167 41.01 10.71 32.40
C TYR A 167 40.58 10.73 33.87
N THR A 168 40.10 9.62 34.44
CA THR A 168 39.80 9.54 35.87
C THR A 168 41.05 9.79 36.70
N LYS A 169 42.19 9.20 36.32
CA LYS A 169 43.48 9.45 36.97
C LYS A 169 43.92 10.92 36.84
N LEU A 170 43.83 11.50 35.64
CA LEU A 170 44.18 12.92 35.41
C LEU A 170 43.32 13.88 36.24
N ILE A 171 42.02 13.60 36.36
CA ILE A 171 41.09 14.39 37.16
C ILE A 171 41.40 14.28 38.65
N GLU A 172 41.72 13.08 39.15
CA GLU A 172 42.12 12.87 40.54
C GLU A 172 43.44 13.60 40.88
N ASP A 173 44.43 13.53 40.00
CA ASP A 173 45.72 14.21 40.19
C ASP A 173 45.56 15.74 40.13
N ALA A 174 44.72 16.25 39.22
CA ALA A 174 44.39 17.68 39.13
C ALA A 174 43.62 18.19 40.36
N LYS A 175 42.68 17.40 40.89
CA LYS A 175 41.96 17.71 42.15
C LYS A 175 42.92 17.78 43.35
N LYS A 176 43.87 16.84 43.46
CA LYS A 176 44.92 16.86 44.51
C LYS A 176 45.82 18.09 44.40
N ALA A 177 46.04 18.59 43.18
CA ALA A 177 46.81 19.80 42.92
C ALA A 177 45.98 21.11 42.99
N ASN A 178 44.69 21.03 43.37
CA ASN A 178 43.77 22.17 43.46
C ASN A 178 43.56 22.93 42.12
N ILE A 179 43.63 22.21 40.99
CA ILE A 179 43.44 22.75 39.63
C ILE A 179 41.98 22.52 39.18
N ASN A 180 41.40 23.49 38.46
CA ASN A 180 40.06 23.35 37.87
C ASN A 180 40.04 22.24 36.81
N VAL A 181 39.09 21.30 36.94
CA VAL A 181 39.00 20.10 36.09
C VAL A 181 37.95 20.19 34.98
N SER A 182 37.23 21.30 34.85
CA SER A 182 36.09 21.39 33.93
C SER A 182 36.46 21.13 32.45
N ASP A 183 37.67 21.51 32.04
CA ASP A 183 38.15 21.29 30.68
C ASP A 183 38.59 19.82 30.46
N LEU A 184 39.18 19.18 31.48
CA LEU A 184 39.52 17.75 31.44
C LEU A 184 38.26 16.87 31.40
N GLU A 185 37.19 17.26 32.08
CA GLU A 185 35.89 16.58 32.01
C GLU A 185 35.27 16.72 30.62
N LYS A 186 35.32 17.92 30.01
CA LYS A 186 34.87 18.13 28.62
C LYS A 186 35.69 17.33 27.62
N GLU A 187 37.01 17.31 27.77
CA GLU A 187 37.90 16.50 26.93
C GLU A 187 37.63 15.00 27.07
N LYS A 188 37.40 14.51 28.30
CA LYS A 188 36.99 13.11 28.54
C LYS A 188 35.71 12.79 27.77
N GLN A 189 34.70 13.67 27.85
CA GLN A 189 33.44 13.47 27.12
C GLN A 189 33.63 13.51 25.60
N ASN A 190 34.45 14.43 25.09
CA ASN A 190 34.77 14.52 23.66
C ASN A 190 35.55 13.29 23.17
N ALA A 191 36.53 12.81 23.94
CA ALA A 191 37.30 11.61 23.59
C ALA A 191 36.42 10.35 23.58
N LEU A 192 35.54 10.19 24.59
CA LEU A 192 34.56 9.10 24.62
C LEU A 192 33.56 9.20 23.47
N LYS A 193 33.17 10.42 23.07
CA LYS A 193 32.32 10.68 21.89
C LYS A 193 33.04 10.29 20.59
N LEU A 194 34.29 10.70 20.40
CA LEU A 194 35.08 10.36 19.21
C LEU A 194 35.35 8.85 19.09
N ILE A 195 35.56 8.15 20.20
CA ILE A 195 35.67 6.69 20.20
C ILE A 195 34.34 6.06 19.77
N ARG A 196 33.21 6.56 20.26
CA ARG A 196 31.89 6.09 19.81
C ARG A 196 31.72 6.33 18.31
N GLU A 197 32.01 7.54 17.83
CA GLU A 197 31.94 7.90 16.40
C GLU A 197 32.87 7.04 15.51
N LYS A 198 34.05 6.67 16.03
CA LYS A 198 35.01 5.78 15.36
C LYS A 198 34.46 4.37 15.14
N TYR A 199 33.66 3.86 16.07
CA TYR A 199 33.04 2.52 15.99
C TYR A 199 31.60 2.54 15.46
N ASP A 200 30.97 3.73 15.35
CA ASP A 200 29.67 3.98 14.71
C ASP A 200 29.75 3.88 13.17
N LYS A 201 30.24 2.76 12.64
CA LYS A 201 29.89 2.37 11.26
C LYS A 201 28.43 1.92 11.26
N VAL A 202 27.50 2.83 10.98
CA VAL A 202 26.04 2.54 11.01
C VAL A 202 25.64 1.52 9.94
N PHE A 203 26.39 1.44 8.84
CA PHE A 203 26.08 0.60 7.68
C PHE A 203 27.32 -0.13 7.15
N GLU A 204 27.23 -1.45 6.95
CA GLU A 204 28.28 -2.25 6.31
C GLU A 204 27.66 -3.13 5.21
N LEU A 205 28.22 -3.08 3.99
CA LEU A 205 27.92 -4.04 2.94
C LEU A 205 28.62 -5.36 3.27
N THR A 206 27.85 -6.44 3.36
CA THR A 206 28.34 -7.71 3.92
C THR A 206 28.71 -8.76 2.87
N GLN A 207 28.28 -8.61 1.62
CA GLN A 207 28.68 -9.47 0.50
C GLN A 207 28.71 -8.68 -0.82
N ALA A 208 29.34 -9.26 -1.84
CA ALA A 208 29.29 -8.76 -3.21
C ALA A 208 27.85 -8.75 -3.77
N GLU A 209 27.49 -7.67 -4.46
CA GLU A 209 26.21 -7.52 -5.16
C GLU A 209 26.13 -8.54 -6.31
N LYS A 210 25.00 -9.23 -6.43
CA LYS A 210 24.86 -10.34 -7.40
C LYS A 210 23.72 -10.10 -8.38
N ASP A 211 23.92 -10.53 -9.62
CA ASP A 211 22.86 -10.61 -10.62
C ASP A 211 21.89 -11.78 -10.34
N ALA A 212 20.83 -11.89 -11.14
CA ALA A 212 19.86 -12.98 -11.06
C ALA A 212 20.45 -14.40 -11.17
N LYS A 213 21.69 -14.55 -11.66
CA LYS A 213 22.41 -15.82 -11.81
C LYS A 213 23.44 -16.03 -10.69
N GLY A 214 23.52 -15.12 -9.72
CA GLY A 214 24.47 -15.17 -8.62
C GLY A 214 25.87 -14.65 -8.97
N LYS A 215 26.06 -14.03 -10.13
CA LYS A 215 27.35 -13.48 -10.55
C LYS A 215 27.56 -12.10 -9.91
N GLU A 216 28.75 -11.86 -9.39
CA GLU A 216 29.12 -10.56 -8.82
C GLU A 216 29.02 -9.43 -9.86
N LEU A 217 28.47 -8.30 -9.42
CA LEU A 217 28.34 -7.06 -10.16
C LEU A 217 29.43 -6.09 -9.72
N PRO A 218 30.18 -5.47 -10.65
CA PRO A 218 31.12 -4.44 -10.28
C PRO A 218 30.38 -3.27 -9.63
N CYS A 219 30.86 -2.83 -8.48
CA CYS A 219 30.30 -1.70 -7.75
C CYS A 219 31.39 -0.68 -7.40
N THR A 220 31.00 0.58 -7.24
CA THR A 220 31.83 1.64 -6.69
C THR A 220 31.07 2.29 -5.55
N ILE A 221 31.68 2.34 -4.37
CA ILE A 221 31.12 2.98 -3.19
C ILE A 221 31.82 4.32 -2.98
N GLN A 222 31.03 5.38 -2.86
CA GLN A 222 31.48 6.74 -2.59
C GLN A 222 30.69 7.28 -1.41
N GLY A 223 31.29 7.23 -0.22
CA GLY A 223 30.62 7.61 1.03
C GLY A 223 29.33 6.82 1.26
N THR A 224 28.19 7.50 1.29
CA THR A 224 26.86 6.89 1.46
C THR A 224 26.19 6.44 0.15
N MET A 225 26.87 6.61 -1.00
CA MET A 225 26.35 6.27 -2.32
C MET A 225 27.00 5.01 -2.88
N MET A 226 26.22 4.23 -3.64
CA MET A 226 26.69 3.04 -4.33
C MET A 226 26.27 3.08 -5.80
N ARG A 227 27.25 2.96 -6.71
CA ARG A 227 27.03 2.78 -8.15
C ARG A 227 27.22 1.31 -8.49
N ILE A 228 26.23 0.71 -9.17
CA ILE A 228 26.31 -0.65 -9.70
C ILE A 228 26.48 -0.56 -11.22
N ASP A 229 27.55 -1.16 -11.74
CA ASP A 229 27.85 -1.17 -13.16
C ASP A 229 27.13 -2.35 -13.85
N LEU A 230 26.04 -2.03 -14.57
CA LEU A 230 25.27 -3.05 -15.28
C LEU A 230 26.08 -3.65 -16.44
N PRO A 231 26.03 -4.99 -16.67
CA PRO A 231 26.73 -5.63 -17.78
C PRO A 231 26.29 -5.14 -19.16
N THR A 232 25.07 -4.62 -19.26
CA THR A 232 24.51 -4.03 -20.49
C THR A 232 23.63 -2.86 -20.11
N PRO A 233 23.71 -1.71 -20.82
CA PRO A 233 22.82 -0.58 -20.57
C PRO A 233 21.35 -0.98 -20.62
N LEU A 234 20.58 -0.56 -19.61
CA LEU A 234 19.15 -0.86 -19.51
C LEU A 234 18.37 0.09 -20.43
N LYS A 235 17.70 -0.44 -21.47
CA LYS A 235 16.84 0.37 -22.34
C LYS A 235 15.50 0.64 -21.66
N SER A 236 14.79 1.68 -22.14
CA SER A 236 13.43 1.99 -21.67
C SER A 236 12.54 0.74 -21.64
N LYS A 237 11.81 0.57 -20.54
CA LYS A 237 10.92 -0.58 -20.25
C LYS A 237 11.60 -1.93 -20.04
N GLN A 238 12.93 -2.00 -20.06
CA GLN A 238 13.64 -3.21 -19.63
C GLN A 238 13.74 -3.24 -18.11
N SER A 239 13.95 -4.44 -17.56
CA SER A 239 14.13 -4.67 -16.14
C SER A 239 15.41 -5.44 -15.89
N PHE A 240 16.03 -5.18 -14.75
CA PHE A 240 17.20 -5.89 -14.28
C PHE A 240 16.94 -6.37 -12.85
N LEU A 241 17.27 -7.63 -12.57
CA LEU A 241 17.10 -8.23 -11.25
C LEU A 241 18.48 -8.39 -10.60
N MET A 242 18.60 -7.88 -9.38
CA MET A 242 19.80 -7.95 -8.55
C MET A 242 19.44 -8.29 -7.10
N SER A 243 20.42 -8.80 -6.37
CA SER A 243 20.35 -9.00 -4.92
C SER A 243 21.50 -8.27 -4.22
N ILE A 244 21.19 -7.61 -3.12
CA ILE A 244 22.14 -6.89 -2.28
C ILE A 244 22.01 -7.44 -0.86
N ASP A 245 23.14 -7.78 -0.24
CA ASP A 245 23.20 -8.20 1.16
C ASP A 245 23.86 -7.11 2.00
N TRP A 246 23.14 -6.61 3.00
CA TRP A 246 23.61 -5.51 3.85
C TRP A 246 23.41 -5.79 5.33
N PHE A 247 24.16 -5.04 6.15
CA PHE A 247 24.02 -5.00 7.58
C PHE A 247 23.87 -3.56 8.07
N ASN A 248 22.94 -3.36 8.99
CA ASN A 248 22.66 -2.07 9.62
C ASN A 248 22.73 -2.23 11.14
N TYR A 249 23.55 -1.41 11.80
CA TYR A 249 23.57 -1.32 13.25
C TYR A 249 22.35 -0.54 13.73
N ILE A 250 21.67 -1.05 14.77
CA ILE A 250 20.56 -0.34 15.40
C ILE A 250 21.13 0.47 16.57
N ASN A 251 21.14 1.79 16.41
CA ASN A 251 21.60 2.75 17.41
C ASN A 251 20.58 2.92 18.53
N ASN A 252 21.04 3.14 19.77
CA ASN A 252 20.16 3.61 20.84
C ASN A 252 19.87 5.10 20.63
N THR A 253 18.73 5.43 20.05
CA THR A 253 18.42 6.80 19.63
C THR A 253 18.30 7.75 20.82
N LYS A 254 17.91 7.26 22.01
CA LYS A 254 17.86 8.11 23.21
C LYS A 254 19.24 8.61 23.64
N ILE A 255 20.31 7.90 23.25
CA ILE A 255 21.70 8.25 23.55
C ILE A 255 22.36 8.96 22.35
N HIS A 256 22.15 8.45 21.14
CA HIS A 256 22.90 8.83 19.94
C HIS A 256 22.15 9.78 19.01
N GLY A 257 20.85 10.01 19.22
CA GLY A 257 19.99 10.67 18.22
C GLY A 257 19.80 9.80 16.98
N GLY A 258 19.29 10.39 15.89
CA GLY A 258 19.09 9.73 14.59
C GLY A 258 17.63 9.77 14.12
N ARG A 259 17.39 9.22 12.92
CA ARG A 259 16.07 9.12 12.27
C ARG A 259 15.38 7.75 12.44
N GLY A 260 16.05 6.87 13.19
CA GLY A 260 15.61 5.55 13.62
C GLY A 260 16.53 5.02 14.72
N GLY A 261 16.22 3.83 15.23
CA GLY A 261 16.98 3.10 16.23
C GLY A 261 16.08 2.44 17.28
N PHE A 262 16.54 2.40 18.53
CA PHE A 262 15.78 1.83 19.64
C PHE A 262 15.84 2.66 20.92
N GLU A 263 14.86 2.41 21.79
CA GLU A 263 14.82 2.85 23.19
C GLU A 263 14.79 1.62 24.11
N HIS A 264 15.65 1.59 25.13
CA HIS A 264 15.70 0.53 26.14
C HIS A 264 14.98 0.94 27.42
N PHE A 265 14.22 0.02 28.02
CA PHE A 265 13.49 0.22 29.27
C PHE A 265 14.13 -0.62 30.39
N GLU A 266 14.88 0.03 31.27
CA GLU A 266 15.62 -0.62 32.36
C GLU A 266 14.73 -1.42 33.32
N ILE A 267 13.50 -0.96 33.55
CA ILE A 267 12.58 -1.57 34.54
C ILE A 267 12.20 -3.01 34.15
N ASP A 268 11.97 -3.25 32.87
CA ASP A 268 11.48 -4.53 32.36
C ASP A 268 12.40 -5.18 31.30
N GLY A 269 13.54 -4.54 31.00
CA GLY A 269 14.53 -5.00 30.02
C GLY A 269 14.01 -5.07 28.58
N SER A 270 12.89 -4.40 28.30
CA SER A 270 12.27 -4.39 26.97
C SER A 270 12.74 -3.22 26.12
N ASP A 271 12.50 -3.34 24.81
CA ASP A 271 12.99 -2.40 23.81
C ASP A 271 11.83 -1.97 22.90
N ILE A 272 11.81 -0.71 22.49
CA ILE A 272 11.00 -0.23 21.37
C ILE A 272 11.94 0.06 20.21
N PHE A 273 11.69 -0.59 19.08
CA PHE A 273 12.46 -0.42 17.86
C PHE A 273 11.67 0.41 16.84
N GLU A 274 12.30 1.42 16.26
CA GLU A 274 11.79 2.27 15.18
C GLU A 274 12.83 2.29 14.06
N LEU A 275 12.62 1.49 13.02
CA LEU A 275 13.58 1.29 11.95
C LEU A 275 13.16 2.03 10.71
N ALA A 276 14.05 2.92 10.29
CA ALA A 276 13.97 3.65 9.06
C ALA A 276 15.38 3.87 8.51
N GLN A 277 15.49 4.27 7.24
CA GLN A 277 16.78 4.51 6.57
C GLN A 277 17.73 3.29 6.71
N TRP A 278 17.17 2.07 6.72
CA TRP A 278 17.85 0.83 7.15
C TRP A 278 18.26 -0.10 6.00
N PHE A 279 17.92 0.25 4.76
CA PHE A 279 18.20 -0.54 3.56
C PHE A 279 18.70 0.35 2.40
N PRO A 280 19.43 -0.23 1.42
CA PRO A 280 19.80 0.48 0.19
C PRO A 280 18.58 0.98 -0.57
N ARG A 281 18.54 2.27 -0.88
CA ARG A 281 17.45 2.92 -1.60
C ARG A 281 17.93 3.45 -2.94
N LEU A 282 17.08 3.37 -3.96
CA LEU A 282 17.39 3.90 -5.28
C LEU A 282 17.23 5.42 -5.28
N CYS A 283 18.32 6.14 -5.57
CA CYS A 283 18.27 7.58 -5.77
C CYS A 283 17.57 7.91 -7.10
N VAL A 284 16.98 9.11 -7.16
CA VAL A 284 16.25 9.57 -8.36
C VAL A 284 17.22 9.87 -9.50
N TYR A 285 16.83 9.51 -10.71
CA TYR A 285 17.38 10.06 -11.94
C TYR A 285 16.34 10.99 -12.56
N ASP A 286 16.64 12.28 -12.67
CA ASP A 286 15.75 13.24 -13.29
C ASP A 286 16.35 13.85 -14.57
N ASP A 287 15.48 14.33 -15.46
CA ASP A 287 15.85 14.80 -16.80
C ASP A 287 16.64 16.13 -16.81
N VAL A 288 16.80 16.81 -15.67
CA VAL A 288 17.52 18.09 -15.61
C VAL A 288 18.79 18.07 -14.76
N GLU A 289 18.83 17.36 -13.62
CA GLU A 289 20.08 17.17 -12.85
C GLU A 289 20.76 15.81 -13.09
N GLY A 290 20.08 14.86 -13.72
CA GLY A 290 20.56 13.48 -13.86
C GLY A 290 20.44 12.67 -12.56
N TRP A 291 21.44 11.85 -12.24
CA TRP A 291 21.45 11.07 -10.99
C TRP A 291 21.69 11.97 -9.78
N GLN A 292 20.89 11.78 -8.73
CA GLN A 292 21.09 12.41 -7.44
C GLN A 292 22.31 11.81 -6.72
N ASN A 293 23.46 12.49 -6.84
CA ASN A 293 24.76 12.01 -6.34
C ASN A 293 25.14 12.56 -4.96
N LYS A 294 24.22 13.22 -4.25
CA LYS A 294 24.53 13.90 -3.00
C LYS A 294 24.56 12.91 -1.84
N GLU A 295 25.71 12.80 -1.16
CA GLU A 295 25.84 11.97 0.04
C GLU A 295 24.91 12.48 1.16
N TYR A 296 24.30 11.58 1.91
CA TYR A 296 23.52 11.95 3.09
C TYR A 296 24.45 12.24 4.27
N ILE A 297 24.43 13.50 4.74
CA ILE A 297 25.26 13.98 5.84
C ILE A 297 24.45 14.30 7.10
N GLY A 298 23.19 13.84 7.16
CA GLY A 298 22.30 14.02 8.32
C GLY A 298 21.35 15.22 8.24
N ARG A 299 21.29 15.93 7.10
CA ARG A 299 20.38 17.07 6.88
C ARG A 299 19.90 17.14 5.43
N GLY A 300 18.63 17.49 5.25
CA GLY A 300 17.91 17.35 3.98
C GLY A 300 17.73 15.87 3.71
N GLU A 301 16.49 15.37 3.78
CA GLU A 301 16.24 13.92 3.69
C GLU A 301 16.51 13.39 2.27
N PHE A 302 15.73 12.43 1.78
CA PHE A 302 16.08 11.68 0.57
C PHE A 302 15.14 12.03 -0.57
N ALA A 303 15.67 12.26 -1.77
CA ALA A 303 14.90 12.23 -3.01
C ALA A 303 14.94 10.79 -3.59
N LEU A 304 13.80 10.10 -3.54
CA LEU A 304 13.71 8.66 -3.80
C LEU A 304 12.73 8.32 -4.92
N GLU A 305 12.99 7.23 -5.63
CA GLU A 305 12.05 6.67 -6.60
C GLU A 305 10.88 5.96 -5.93
N PHE A 306 9.75 5.88 -6.63
CA PHE A 306 8.63 5.04 -6.20
C PHE A 306 8.89 3.57 -6.55
N GLY A 307 8.52 2.69 -5.62
CA GLY A 307 8.64 1.24 -5.79
C GLY A 307 7.49 0.45 -5.18
N ASP A 308 7.38 -0.80 -5.60
CA ASP A 308 6.53 -1.81 -4.99
C ASP A 308 7.38 -2.66 -4.04
N TYR A 309 6.94 -2.76 -2.79
CA TYR A 309 7.68 -3.41 -1.71
C TYR A 309 6.91 -4.63 -1.21
N LYS A 310 7.62 -5.75 -1.08
CA LYS A 310 7.18 -6.91 -0.30
C LYS A 310 8.26 -7.21 0.73
N VAL A 311 7.97 -6.93 2.00
CA VAL A 311 8.97 -6.98 3.08
C VAL A 311 8.57 -8.06 4.08
N SER A 312 9.53 -8.91 4.44
CA SER A 312 9.37 -9.93 5.47
C SER A 312 10.23 -9.58 6.67
N ILE A 313 9.60 -9.36 7.82
CA ILE A 313 10.24 -8.88 9.05
C ILE A 313 10.13 -9.98 10.10
N THR A 314 11.27 -10.52 10.55
CA THR A 314 11.32 -11.60 11.54
C THR A 314 11.77 -11.05 12.88
N VAL A 315 10.88 -11.11 13.88
CA VAL A 315 11.06 -10.56 15.24
C VAL A 315 10.70 -11.62 16.28
N PRO A 316 11.04 -11.44 17.57
CA PRO A 316 10.54 -12.31 18.63
C PRO A 316 9.00 -12.44 18.59
N GLU A 317 8.48 -13.64 18.88
CA GLU A 317 7.06 -13.96 18.64
C GLU A 317 6.06 -13.12 19.46
N ASP A 318 6.56 -12.53 20.54
CA ASP A 318 5.85 -11.69 21.50
C ASP A 318 5.76 -10.23 21.05
N HIS A 319 6.48 -9.83 20.01
CA HIS A 319 6.40 -8.48 19.44
C HIS A 319 5.15 -8.27 18.58
N ILE A 320 4.62 -7.06 18.64
CA ILE A 320 3.74 -6.49 17.62
C ILE A 320 4.59 -5.68 16.64
N VAL A 321 4.24 -5.70 15.36
CA VAL A 321 4.96 -4.99 14.30
C VAL A 321 4.01 -4.03 13.60
N ALA A 322 4.44 -2.77 13.47
CA ALA A 322 3.82 -1.74 12.64
C ALA A 322 4.76 -1.47 11.46
N ALA A 323 4.25 -1.28 10.24
CA ALA A 323 5.10 -1.02 9.09
C ALA A 323 4.37 -0.27 7.99
N THR A 324 5.14 0.35 7.10
CA THR A 324 4.70 0.74 5.76
C THR A 324 4.02 -0.46 5.07
N GLY A 325 2.85 -0.24 4.46
CA GLY A 325 2.14 -1.25 3.67
C GLY A 325 1.21 -2.18 4.47
N GLU A 326 0.37 -2.91 3.76
CA GLU A 326 -0.65 -3.77 4.35
C GLU A 326 -0.07 -5.10 4.83
N LEU A 327 -0.50 -5.55 6.01
CA LEU A 327 -0.18 -6.87 6.55
C LEU A 327 -0.83 -7.98 5.72
N GLN A 328 -0.01 -8.84 5.11
CA GLN A 328 -0.44 -9.89 4.19
C GLN A 328 -0.73 -11.23 4.88
N ASN A 329 -0.13 -11.49 6.04
CA ASN A 329 -0.22 -12.79 6.72
C ASN A 329 -0.87 -12.69 8.11
N ALA A 330 -1.91 -11.87 8.24
CA ALA A 330 -2.61 -11.61 9.51
C ALA A 330 -3.01 -12.91 10.25
N ASN A 331 -3.51 -13.92 9.55
CA ASN A 331 -3.92 -15.21 10.12
C ASN A 331 -2.77 -15.97 10.80
N ALA A 332 -1.52 -15.70 10.42
CA ALA A 332 -0.34 -16.36 10.96
C ALA A 332 0.28 -15.61 12.15
N VAL A 333 -0.01 -14.32 12.30
CA VAL A 333 0.68 -13.45 13.27
C VAL A 333 -0.25 -12.84 14.32
N LEU A 334 -1.54 -12.67 14.00
CA LEU A 334 -2.56 -12.10 14.87
C LEU A 334 -3.48 -13.19 15.44
N THR A 335 -3.96 -12.97 16.67
CA THR A 335 -5.01 -13.81 17.26
C THR A 335 -6.35 -13.58 16.55
N ALA A 336 -7.29 -14.52 16.70
CA ALA A 336 -8.64 -14.37 16.13
C ALA A 336 -9.37 -13.14 16.70
N ASP A 337 -9.15 -12.82 17.97
CA ASP A 337 -9.74 -11.65 18.63
C ASP A 337 -9.21 -10.33 18.02
N MET A 338 -7.90 -10.20 17.84
CA MET A 338 -7.29 -9.03 17.18
C MET A 338 -7.82 -8.84 15.75
N GLN A 339 -7.98 -9.92 14.99
CA GLN A 339 -8.56 -9.87 13.64
C GLN A 339 -10.01 -9.38 13.65
N SER A 340 -10.83 -9.86 14.59
CA SER A 340 -12.22 -9.43 14.78
C SER A 340 -12.31 -7.93 15.15
N LYS A 341 -11.45 -7.47 16.07
CA LYS A 341 -11.34 -6.06 16.46
C LYS A 341 -10.95 -5.16 15.28
N LEU A 342 -10.03 -5.62 14.41
CA LEU A 342 -9.65 -4.88 13.19
C LEU A 342 -10.80 -4.77 12.18
N ILE A 343 -11.60 -5.82 12.02
CA ILE A 343 -12.81 -5.77 11.18
C ILE A 343 -13.80 -4.76 11.76
N THR A 344 -13.99 -4.76 13.08
CA THR A 344 -14.88 -3.82 13.78
C THR A 344 -14.40 -2.37 13.63
N ALA A 345 -13.10 -2.14 13.72
CA ALA A 345 -12.49 -0.82 13.59
C ALA A 345 -12.81 -0.13 12.25
N LYS A 346 -12.98 -0.89 11.16
CA LYS A 346 -13.29 -0.37 9.81
C LYS A 346 -14.56 0.48 9.75
N SER A 347 -15.53 0.22 10.62
CA SER A 347 -16.82 0.91 10.67
C SER A 347 -17.10 1.57 12.03
N SER A 348 -16.12 1.59 12.92
CA SER A 348 -16.28 2.19 14.23
C SER A 348 -16.34 3.71 14.15
N LYS A 349 -17.01 4.35 15.12
CA LYS A 349 -17.02 5.81 15.27
C LYS A 349 -15.88 6.34 16.12
N THR A 350 -15.29 5.48 16.95
CA THR A 350 -14.18 5.79 17.85
C THR A 350 -13.10 4.72 17.70
N PRO A 351 -11.83 5.02 18.05
CA PRO A 351 -10.77 4.04 18.03
C PRO A 351 -11.13 2.76 18.79
N VAL A 352 -10.83 1.62 18.19
CA VAL A 352 -11.00 0.29 18.78
C VAL A 352 -9.62 -0.20 19.22
N LEU A 353 -9.48 -0.55 20.50
CA LEU A 353 -8.27 -1.18 21.03
C LEU A 353 -8.15 -2.61 20.45
N ILE A 354 -7.17 -2.79 19.57
CA ILE A 354 -6.82 -4.08 18.96
C ILE A 354 -6.04 -4.94 19.95
N PHE A 355 -5.10 -4.32 20.67
CA PHE A 355 -4.34 -4.95 21.74
C PHE A 355 -4.21 -3.95 22.90
N SER A 356 -4.86 -4.25 24.03
CA SER A 356 -5.02 -3.33 25.16
C SER A 356 -3.81 -3.31 26.09
N GLN A 357 -3.71 -2.27 26.92
CA GLN A 357 -2.68 -2.18 27.96
C GLN A 357 -2.71 -3.38 28.92
N ASP A 358 -3.89 -3.79 29.39
CA ASP A 358 -4.03 -4.96 30.26
C ASP A 358 -3.50 -6.24 29.61
N GLU A 359 -3.71 -6.41 28.30
CA GLU A 359 -3.18 -7.55 27.56
C GLU A 359 -1.66 -7.47 27.41
N VAL A 360 -1.11 -6.28 27.14
CA VAL A 360 0.35 -6.04 27.13
C VAL A 360 0.95 -6.36 28.50
N GLU A 361 0.38 -5.84 29.58
CA GLU A 361 0.88 -6.03 30.94
C GLU A 361 0.80 -7.49 31.39
N LYS A 362 -0.33 -8.18 31.14
CA LYS A 362 -0.43 -9.63 31.40
C LYS A 362 0.62 -10.42 30.64
N LYS A 363 0.80 -10.09 29.36
CA LYS A 363 1.80 -10.74 28.52
C LYS A 363 3.21 -10.49 29.06
N LEU A 364 3.54 -9.27 29.47
CA LEU A 364 4.83 -8.97 30.09
C LEU A 364 5.02 -9.74 31.41
N LEU A 365 3.98 -9.82 32.26
CA LEU A 365 4.00 -10.57 33.52
C LEU A 365 4.19 -12.08 33.32
N ASP A 366 3.57 -12.69 32.32
CA ASP A 366 3.77 -14.12 31.99
C ASP A 366 5.25 -14.42 31.67
N PHE A 367 6.03 -13.42 31.24
CA PHE A 367 7.46 -13.52 30.99
C PHE A 367 8.36 -13.04 32.17
N THR A 368 7.76 -12.60 33.30
CA THR A 368 8.49 -12.11 34.50
C THR A 368 8.97 -13.18 35.48
N ALA A 369 8.92 -14.48 35.13
CA ALA A 369 9.78 -15.46 35.79
C ALA A 369 11.25 -15.26 35.31
N LEU A 370 11.83 -14.11 35.67
CA LEU A 370 13.22 -13.65 35.51
C LEU A 370 13.87 -14.02 34.16
N THR A 371 13.91 -13.04 33.24
CA THR A 371 14.86 -12.95 32.12
C THR A 371 14.76 -14.01 31.00
N ILE A 372 13.59 -14.20 30.37
CA ILE A 372 13.59 -14.86 29.04
C ILE A 372 12.69 -14.09 28.05
N LYS A 373 13.32 -13.20 27.26
CA LYS A 373 12.79 -12.74 25.97
C LYS A 373 12.43 -13.98 25.14
N SER A 374 11.29 -14.00 24.42
CA SER A 374 10.95 -15.21 23.66
C SER A 374 12.07 -15.56 22.68
N LYS A 375 12.54 -16.81 22.74
CA LYS A 375 13.53 -17.35 21.80
C LYS A 375 12.90 -17.77 20.47
N LYS A 376 11.56 -17.83 20.41
CA LYS A 376 10.84 -18.14 19.18
C LYS A 376 10.67 -16.87 18.37
N MET A 377 10.81 -17.01 17.06
CA MET A 377 10.67 -15.93 16.10
C MET A 377 9.38 -16.07 15.31
N LYS A 378 8.83 -14.94 14.89
CA LYS A 378 7.63 -14.83 14.05
C LYS A 378 7.91 -13.85 12.92
N THR A 379 7.48 -14.22 11.71
CA THR A 379 7.68 -13.41 10.50
C THR A 379 6.39 -12.71 10.10
N TRP A 380 6.43 -11.39 10.02
CA TRP A 380 5.37 -10.52 9.51
C TRP A 380 5.67 -10.16 8.06
N ILE A 381 4.68 -10.21 7.18
CA ILE A 381 4.83 -9.92 5.76
C ILE A 381 3.97 -8.71 5.42
N PHE A 382 4.60 -7.65 4.95
CA PHE A 382 3.94 -6.41 4.54
C PHE A 382 4.10 -6.16 3.05
N GLN A 383 3.10 -5.51 2.44
CA GLN A 383 3.14 -5.12 1.04
C GLN A 383 2.72 -3.66 0.87
N GLY A 384 3.60 -2.87 0.26
CA GLY A 384 3.35 -1.48 -0.13
C GLY A 384 3.43 -1.35 -1.65
N LYS A 385 2.52 -0.58 -2.24
CA LYS A 385 2.51 -0.32 -3.69
C LYS A 385 2.76 1.16 -3.94
N ASN A 386 3.64 1.47 -4.89
CA ASN A 386 3.96 2.83 -5.31
C ASN A 386 4.38 3.75 -4.15
N VAL A 387 5.23 3.25 -3.26
CA VAL A 387 5.76 3.98 -2.10
C VAL A 387 7.23 4.34 -2.32
N ARG A 388 7.69 5.45 -1.76
CA ARG A 388 9.07 5.94 -1.97
C ARG A 388 10.10 5.42 -0.97
N ASP A 389 9.65 4.88 0.16
CA ASP A 389 10.50 4.34 1.22
C ASP A 389 9.71 3.30 2.04
N PHE A 390 10.39 2.62 2.96
CA PHE A 390 9.81 1.61 3.84
C PHE A 390 10.38 1.71 5.25
N ALA A 391 9.51 1.99 6.23
CA ALA A 391 9.85 2.00 7.65
C ALA A 391 8.97 1.03 8.44
N TRP A 392 9.45 0.64 9.63
CA TRP A 392 8.73 -0.26 10.51
C TRP A 392 9.13 -0.05 11.97
N ALA A 393 8.25 -0.45 12.87
CA ALA A 393 8.49 -0.44 14.30
C ALA A 393 8.10 -1.78 14.91
N SER A 394 8.77 -2.17 16.00
CA SER A 394 8.46 -3.41 16.69
C SER A 394 8.73 -3.32 18.18
N SER A 395 7.79 -3.84 18.97
CA SER A 395 7.98 -4.00 20.41
C SER A 395 6.99 -4.99 20.99
N ARG A 396 7.35 -5.60 22.12
CA ARG A 396 6.43 -6.30 23.02
C ARG A 396 5.59 -5.35 23.88
N LYS A 397 5.98 -4.06 23.97
CA LYS A 397 5.28 -3.04 24.77
C LYS A 397 4.09 -2.39 24.05
N PHE A 398 3.91 -2.63 22.76
CA PHE A 398 2.92 -1.91 21.98
C PHE A 398 1.48 -2.26 22.36
N ILE A 399 0.78 -1.27 22.87
CA ILE A 399 -0.66 -1.10 22.76
C ILE A 399 -0.96 -0.72 21.32
N TRP A 400 -2.09 -1.19 20.79
CA TRP A 400 -2.50 -0.92 19.41
C TRP A 400 -3.99 -0.59 19.36
N ASP A 401 -4.32 0.58 18.82
CA ASP A 401 -5.69 0.97 18.46
C ASP A 401 -5.85 1.30 16.96
N ALA A 402 -7.08 1.22 16.48
CA ALA A 402 -7.39 1.45 15.07
C ALA A 402 -8.77 2.08 14.87
N LEU A 403 -8.89 2.91 13.82
CA LEU A 403 -10.11 3.55 13.35
C LEU A 403 -10.14 3.56 11.83
N GLY A 404 -11.22 3.07 11.23
CA GLY A 404 -11.46 3.18 9.80
C GLY A 404 -12.07 4.54 9.43
N VAL A 405 -11.48 5.24 8.46
CA VAL A 405 -12.04 6.46 7.86
C VAL A 405 -12.23 6.31 6.36
N ASN A 406 -13.25 6.93 5.80
CA ASN A 406 -13.49 6.90 4.36
C ASN A 406 -12.75 8.04 3.66
N SER A 407 -11.84 7.71 2.75
CA SER A 407 -11.24 8.65 1.80
C SER A 407 -11.56 8.18 0.38
N GLY A 408 -12.36 8.96 -0.35
CA GLY A 408 -12.69 8.70 -1.76
C GLY A 408 -13.38 7.36 -2.03
N GLY A 409 -14.18 6.86 -1.08
CA GLY A 409 -14.87 5.57 -1.20
C GLY A 409 -14.04 4.36 -0.73
N LYS A 410 -12.81 4.58 -0.26
CA LYS A 410 -11.94 3.55 0.33
C LYS A 410 -11.83 3.75 1.83
N ILE A 411 -11.85 2.65 2.58
CA ILE A 411 -11.58 2.69 4.01
C ILE A 411 -10.07 2.68 4.22
N VAL A 412 -9.57 3.72 4.88
CA VAL A 412 -8.20 3.86 5.36
C VAL A 412 -8.18 3.47 6.83
N MET A 413 -7.32 2.54 7.21
CA MET A 413 -7.11 2.21 8.63
C MET A 413 -6.11 3.18 9.24
N CYS A 414 -6.62 4.13 10.01
CA CYS A 414 -5.82 5.01 10.87
C CYS A 414 -5.51 4.27 12.17
N MET A 415 -4.24 4.15 12.52
CA MET A 415 -3.80 3.30 13.64
C MET A 415 -2.72 3.99 14.47
N SER A 416 -2.67 3.69 15.77
CA SER A 416 -1.54 4.07 16.61
C SER A 416 -0.96 2.87 17.36
N TYR A 417 0.36 2.89 17.52
CA TYR A 417 1.11 1.91 18.32
C TYR A 417 1.93 2.64 19.36
N TYR A 418 1.71 2.35 20.63
CA TYR A 418 2.34 3.12 21.71
C TYR A 418 2.51 2.25 22.96
N PRO A 419 3.51 2.53 23.80
CA PRO A 419 3.67 1.82 25.05
C PRO A 419 2.79 2.45 26.14
N LYS A 420 2.66 1.80 27.31
CA LYS A 420 1.89 2.35 28.44
C LYS A 420 2.39 3.72 28.88
N GLU A 421 3.67 4.02 28.67
CA GLU A 421 4.29 5.31 28.96
C GLU A 421 3.75 6.43 28.06
N GLY A 422 3.03 6.13 26.98
CA GLY A 422 2.28 7.09 26.19
C GLY A 422 0.90 7.45 26.78
N ASN A 423 0.38 6.66 27.72
CA ASN A 423 -0.94 6.84 28.29
C ASN A 423 -0.96 7.82 29.47
N PRO A 424 -2.07 8.56 29.67
CA PRO A 424 -3.34 8.48 28.94
C PRO A 424 -3.41 9.45 27.74
N LEU A 425 -2.29 10.05 27.33
CA LEU A 425 -2.28 11.05 26.27
C LEU A 425 -2.51 10.42 24.88
N TRP A 426 -1.78 9.35 24.58
CA TRP A 426 -1.81 8.70 23.26
C TRP A 426 -3.14 8.03 22.95
N GLU A 427 -3.70 7.26 23.89
CA GLU A 427 -5.02 6.63 23.76
C GLU A 427 -6.14 7.64 23.46
N LYS A 428 -6.00 8.90 23.91
CA LYS A 428 -7.02 9.93 23.72
C LYS A 428 -6.91 10.61 22.35
N TYR A 429 -5.70 10.89 21.89
CA TYR A 429 -5.50 11.86 20.82
C TYR A 429 -4.85 11.32 19.56
N SER A 430 -3.97 10.32 19.63
CA SER A 430 -3.12 9.94 18.48
C SER A 430 -3.96 9.47 17.29
N THR A 431 -4.78 8.41 17.44
CA THR A 431 -5.55 7.86 16.32
C THR A 431 -6.62 8.82 15.80
N HIS A 432 -7.16 9.70 16.67
CA HIS A 432 -8.04 10.78 16.23
C HIS A 432 -7.30 11.81 15.37
N ALA A 433 -6.08 12.20 15.74
CA ALA A 433 -5.26 13.11 14.94
C ALA A 433 -4.88 12.50 13.58
N VAL A 434 -4.51 11.21 13.53
CA VAL A 434 -4.29 10.49 12.26
C VAL A 434 -5.54 10.57 11.39
N ALA A 435 -6.72 10.23 11.93
CA ALA A 435 -7.99 10.24 11.22
C ALA A 435 -8.36 11.65 10.69
N GLN A 436 -8.26 12.68 11.53
CA GLN A 436 -8.53 14.06 11.12
C GLN A 436 -7.60 14.50 9.99
N THR A 437 -6.33 14.12 10.06
CA THR A 437 -5.32 14.47 9.05
C THR A 437 -5.67 13.85 7.71
N ILE A 438 -5.99 12.55 7.67
CA ILE A 438 -6.40 11.88 6.43
C ILE A 438 -7.60 12.56 5.79
N LEU A 439 -8.62 12.91 6.59
CA LEU A 439 -9.82 13.57 6.07
C LEU A 439 -9.53 14.99 5.55
N THR A 440 -8.80 15.79 6.32
CA THR A 440 -8.55 17.20 6.01
C THR A 440 -7.57 17.37 4.86
N TYR A 441 -6.45 16.64 4.88
CA TYR A 441 -5.51 16.67 3.76
C TYR A 441 -6.17 16.14 2.49
N SER A 442 -7.02 15.11 2.58
CA SER A 442 -7.73 14.59 1.40
C SER A 442 -8.67 15.63 0.77
N LYS A 443 -9.23 16.52 1.58
CA LYS A 443 -10.09 17.62 1.13
C LYS A 443 -9.30 18.66 0.34
N TYR A 444 -8.15 19.10 0.87
CA TYR A 444 -7.36 20.20 0.27
C TYR A 444 -6.34 19.76 -0.79
N THR A 445 -5.99 18.47 -0.87
CA THR A 445 -4.92 17.97 -1.78
C THR A 445 -5.45 16.92 -2.77
N ILE A 446 -5.34 15.63 -2.46
CA ILE A 446 -5.80 14.49 -3.26
C ILE A 446 -6.48 13.49 -2.34
N GLN A 447 -7.33 12.60 -2.87
CA GLN A 447 -7.82 11.51 -2.03
C GLN A 447 -6.65 10.61 -1.60
N TYR A 448 -6.59 10.30 -0.31
CA TYR A 448 -5.53 9.46 0.24
C TYR A 448 -5.55 8.07 -0.44
N PRO A 449 -4.48 7.69 -1.15
CA PRO A 449 -4.50 6.52 -2.02
C PRO A 449 -4.18 5.21 -1.29
N TYR A 450 -3.54 5.29 -0.13
CA TYR A 450 -3.05 4.14 0.62
C TYR A 450 -4.10 3.57 1.58
N PRO A 451 -4.00 2.28 1.94
CA PRO A 451 -5.00 1.61 2.77
C PRO A 451 -4.84 1.85 4.27
N ILE A 452 -3.68 2.34 4.72
CA ILE A 452 -3.38 2.54 6.14
C ILE A 452 -2.62 3.85 6.38
N ALA A 453 -2.69 4.37 7.61
CA ALA A 453 -1.86 5.47 8.11
C ALA A 453 -1.57 5.23 9.60
N ILE A 454 -0.30 5.27 9.99
CA ILE A 454 0.16 4.84 11.32
C ILE A 454 0.93 5.95 12.03
N SER A 455 0.65 6.15 13.32
CA SER A 455 1.48 6.88 14.27
C SER A 455 2.10 5.91 15.29
N VAL A 456 3.40 5.94 15.50
CA VAL A 456 4.09 5.10 16.50
C VAL A 456 4.75 5.98 17.55
N ASN A 457 4.61 5.58 18.82
CA ASN A 457 5.36 6.18 19.91
C ASN A 457 6.60 5.35 20.27
N GLY A 458 7.74 6.00 20.28
CA GLY A 458 9.01 5.36 20.63
C GLY A 458 10.13 6.37 20.86
N PRO A 459 11.39 6.03 20.50
CA PRO A 459 12.51 6.93 20.67
C PRO A 459 12.40 8.26 19.90
N ILE A 460 11.82 8.24 18.69
CA ILE A 460 11.78 9.35 17.75
C ILE A 460 10.54 10.22 17.99
N GLY A 461 10.74 11.54 18.04
CA GLY A 461 9.69 12.51 18.43
C GLY A 461 8.88 13.11 17.28
N GLY A 462 9.32 12.94 16.05
CA GLY A 462 8.71 13.46 14.82
C GLY A 462 9.58 13.05 13.63
N MET A 463 9.08 12.11 12.83
CA MET A 463 9.70 11.68 11.58
C MET A 463 8.70 10.91 10.72
N GLU A 464 8.68 11.24 9.44
CA GLU A 464 7.76 10.77 8.43
C GLU A 464 8.31 9.63 7.56
N TYR A 465 7.46 8.66 7.25
CA TYR A 465 7.69 7.65 6.22
C TYR A 465 6.36 7.29 5.55
N PRO A 466 6.35 6.60 4.39
CA PRO A 466 5.10 6.22 3.75
C PRO A 466 4.24 5.35 4.66
N MET A 467 3.01 5.77 4.90
CA MET A 467 2.01 5.12 5.75
C MET A 467 2.34 5.01 7.24
N ILE A 468 3.52 5.44 7.70
CA ILE A 468 3.96 5.29 9.09
C ILE A 468 4.82 6.49 9.50
N CYS A 469 4.57 7.02 10.69
CA CYS A 469 5.41 8.06 11.29
C CYS A 469 5.73 7.73 12.74
N PHE A 470 6.83 8.30 13.22
CA PHE A 470 7.28 8.18 14.60
C PHE A 470 7.08 9.51 15.32
N ASN A 471 6.35 9.49 16.43
CA ASN A 471 5.91 10.70 17.13
C ASN A 471 6.16 10.65 18.64
N GLY A 472 6.27 11.84 19.21
CA GLY A 472 6.09 12.11 20.63
C GLY A 472 5.09 13.27 20.83
N PRO A 473 5.09 13.95 21.99
CA PRO A 473 5.71 13.55 23.24
C PRO A 473 4.92 12.46 23.97
N ARG A 474 5.46 12.00 25.10
CA ARG A 474 4.75 11.22 26.13
C ARG A 474 4.22 12.17 27.23
N PRO A 475 3.20 11.79 28.01
CA PRO A 475 2.85 12.46 29.25
C PRO A 475 3.93 12.29 30.33
N GLU A 476 3.75 12.94 31.47
CA GLU A 476 4.56 12.70 32.66
C GLU A 476 4.35 11.28 33.21
N ALA A 477 5.28 10.79 34.04
CA ALA A 477 5.26 9.41 34.54
C ALA A 477 4.01 9.06 35.38
N ASP A 478 3.36 10.06 35.98
CA ASP A 478 2.09 9.90 36.71
C ASP A 478 0.85 9.99 35.81
N GLY A 479 1.04 10.12 34.50
CA GLY A 479 0.00 10.25 33.49
C GLY A 479 -0.55 11.67 33.33
N THR A 480 -0.05 12.66 34.08
CA THR A 480 -0.44 14.06 33.90
C THR A 480 0.25 14.66 32.67
N TYR A 481 -0.36 15.67 32.07
CA TYR A 481 0.24 16.40 30.95
C TYR A 481 -0.32 17.82 30.86
N SER A 482 0.50 18.74 30.37
CA SER A 482 0.07 20.13 30.14
C SER A 482 -0.77 20.26 28.86
N GLU A 483 -1.53 21.34 28.75
CA GLU A 483 -2.22 21.71 27.50
C GLU A 483 -1.25 21.87 26.32
N ARG A 484 -0.04 22.36 26.59
CA ARG A 484 1.04 22.45 25.58
C ARG A 484 1.51 21.07 25.12
N THR A 485 1.62 20.11 26.03
CA THR A 485 1.99 18.72 25.70
C THR A 485 0.91 18.07 24.84
N LYS A 486 -0.36 18.28 25.19
CA LYS A 486 -1.52 17.79 24.41
C LYS A 486 -1.53 18.34 22.99
N THR A 487 -1.48 19.67 22.86
CA THR A 487 -1.45 20.34 21.56
C THR A 487 -0.18 19.96 20.78
N GLY A 488 0.97 19.85 21.44
CA GLY A 488 2.21 19.35 20.85
C GLY A 488 2.07 17.97 20.19
N LEU A 489 1.46 16.99 20.89
CA LEU A 489 1.21 15.66 20.32
C LEU A 489 0.30 15.73 19.10
N ILE A 490 -0.83 16.42 19.21
CA ILE A 490 -1.80 16.52 18.11
C ILE A 490 -1.14 17.17 16.89
N SER A 491 -0.40 18.26 17.11
CA SER A 491 0.29 19.03 16.06
C SER A 491 1.33 18.19 15.32
N VAL A 492 2.18 17.46 16.04
CA VAL A 492 3.21 16.62 15.40
C VAL A 492 2.59 15.43 14.69
N VAL A 493 1.59 14.75 15.27
CA VAL A 493 0.89 13.66 14.55
C VAL A 493 0.22 14.18 13.27
N ILE A 494 -0.38 15.37 13.29
CA ILE A 494 -0.92 15.99 12.07
C ILE A 494 0.19 16.25 11.05
N HIS A 495 1.32 16.80 11.48
CA HIS A 495 2.45 17.10 10.61
C HIS A 495 3.02 15.84 9.96
N GLU A 496 3.36 14.83 10.76
CA GLU A 496 4.02 13.62 10.27
C GLU A 496 3.07 12.72 9.46
N VAL A 497 1.78 12.67 9.80
CA VAL A 497 0.78 11.99 8.96
C VAL A 497 0.55 12.80 7.68
N GLY A 498 0.59 14.14 7.75
CA GLY A 498 0.50 15.04 6.62
C GLY A 498 1.60 14.81 5.58
N HIS A 499 2.77 14.38 6.03
CA HIS A 499 3.87 14.04 5.13
C HIS A 499 3.57 12.86 4.21
N ASN A 500 2.55 12.04 4.50
CA ASN A 500 2.08 11.06 3.53
C ASN A 500 1.67 11.68 2.19
N PHE A 501 1.26 12.95 2.19
CA PHE A 501 0.97 13.70 0.98
C PHE A 501 2.25 14.38 0.44
N PHE A 502 2.94 15.14 1.29
CA PHE A 502 4.17 15.84 0.94
C PHE A 502 5.34 15.32 1.79
N PRO A 503 6.30 14.53 1.30
CA PRO A 503 6.53 14.27 -0.11
C PRO A 503 6.20 12.82 -0.50
N MET A 504 5.50 12.04 0.35
CA MET A 504 5.34 10.60 0.10
C MET A 504 4.41 10.28 -1.08
N ILE A 505 3.60 11.24 -1.55
CA ILE A 505 2.84 11.12 -2.81
C ILE A 505 3.25 12.21 -3.81
N ILE A 506 3.35 13.46 -3.38
CA ILE A 506 3.85 14.58 -4.19
C ILE A 506 5.36 14.67 -3.93
N ASN A 507 6.16 13.95 -4.72
CA ASN A 507 7.55 13.59 -4.39
C ASN A 507 8.56 14.66 -4.79
N SER A 508 8.55 15.79 -4.07
CA SER A 508 9.58 16.81 -4.23
C SER A 508 10.96 16.33 -3.78
N ASP A 509 11.98 16.99 -4.34
CA ASP A 509 13.38 16.84 -3.93
C ASP A 509 13.66 17.72 -2.71
N GLU A 510 13.43 17.18 -1.52
CA GLU A 510 13.68 17.89 -0.26
C GLU A 510 15.12 18.41 -0.17
N ARG A 511 16.09 17.69 -0.74
CA ARG A 511 17.51 18.02 -0.65
C ARG A 511 17.84 19.33 -1.32
N GLN A 512 17.07 19.68 -2.34
CA GLN A 512 17.19 20.95 -3.03
C GLN A 512 16.17 21.96 -2.52
N TRP A 513 14.93 21.52 -2.31
CA TRP A 513 13.77 22.38 -2.13
C TRP A 513 12.96 22.01 -0.89
N THR A 514 13.60 21.94 0.29
CA THR A 514 12.95 21.56 1.56
C THR A 514 11.63 22.27 1.84
N TRP A 515 11.48 23.53 1.42
CA TRP A 515 10.23 24.26 1.60
C TRP A 515 9.02 23.62 0.89
N MET A 516 9.24 22.83 -0.17
CA MET A 516 8.16 22.12 -0.86
C MET A 516 7.62 20.96 -0.04
N ASP A 517 8.46 20.33 0.78
CA ASP A 517 8.04 19.26 1.68
C ASP A 517 7.45 19.90 2.93
N GLU A 518 8.29 20.66 3.63
CA GLU A 518 8.00 21.16 4.96
C GLU A 518 7.02 22.32 4.97
N GLY A 519 7.13 23.22 4.00
CA GLY A 519 6.33 24.42 3.90
C GLY A 519 4.91 24.13 3.42
N LEU A 520 4.77 23.31 2.37
CA LEU A 520 3.46 22.88 1.88
C LEU A 520 2.74 22.02 2.92
N ASN A 521 3.45 21.09 3.57
CA ASN A 521 2.90 20.31 4.67
C ASN A 521 2.46 21.20 5.84
N THR A 522 3.30 22.14 6.28
CA THR A 522 2.98 23.08 7.38
C THR A 522 1.75 23.93 7.06
N PHE A 523 1.55 24.32 5.80
CA PHE A 523 0.36 25.06 5.41
C PHE A 523 -0.93 24.23 5.60
N VAL A 524 -0.96 22.98 5.14
CA VAL A 524 -2.15 22.12 5.30
C VAL A 524 -2.30 21.65 6.76
N GLN A 525 -1.20 21.49 7.49
CA GLN A 525 -1.20 21.27 8.94
C GLN A 525 -1.94 22.42 9.63
N PHE A 526 -1.60 23.68 9.32
CA PHE A 526 -2.28 24.84 9.90
C PHE A 526 -3.80 24.79 9.67
N LEU A 527 -4.25 24.47 8.45
CA LEU A 527 -5.68 24.31 8.17
C LEU A 527 -6.30 23.16 9.00
N THR A 528 -5.58 22.05 9.15
CA THR A 528 -6.03 20.87 9.90
C THR A 528 -6.13 21.14 11.40
N GLU A 529 -5.16 21.86 11.97
CA GLU A 529 -5.19 22.33 13.36
C GLU A 529 -6.39 23.25 13.61
N LYS A 530 -6.71 24.15 12.67
CA LYS A 530 -7.87 25.03 12.77
C LYS A 530 -9.22 24.32 12.59
N GLU A 531 -9.26 23.23 11.83
CA GLU A 531 -10.45 22.36 11.76
C GLU A 531 -10.61 21.49 13.02
N TRP A 532 -9.50 21.11 13.67
CA TRP A 532 -9.51 20.41 14.96
C TRP A 532 -10.06 21.29 16.08
N ASP A 533 -9.56 22.51 16.20
CA ASP A 533 -10.05 23.55 17.11
C ASP A 533 -9.85 24.92 16.47
N LYS A 534 -10.91 25.72 16.38
CA LYS A 534 -10.83 27.07 15.80
C LYS A 534 -9.79 27.95 16.52
N ASP A 535 -9.64 27.76 17.84
CA ASP A 535 -8.74 28.51 18.69
C ASP A 535 -7.40 27.78 18.90
N TYR A 536 -7.11 26.73 18.09
CA TYR A 536 -5.87 25.98 18.19
C TYR A 536 -4.65 26.92 18.15
N PRO A 537 -3.68 26.79 19.09
CA PRO A 537 -2.56 27.70 19.21
C PRO A 537 -1.44 27.37 18.22
N SER A 538 -1.76 27.37 16.92
CA SER A 538 -0.80 27.08 15.84
C SER A 538 0.40 28.02 15.92
N SER A 539 1.59 27.43 15.92
CA SER A 539 2.86 28.18 16.00
C SER A 539 3.31 28.76 14.66
N ARG A 540 2.74 28.29 13.54
CA ARG A 540 3.04 28.68 12.16
C ARG A 540 1.75 28.93 11.36
N GLY A 541 1.87 29.55 10.18
CA GLY A 541 0.75 29.87 9.27
C GLY A 541 0.25 31.31 9.39
N GLU A 542 -0.01 31.80 10.60
CA GLU A 542 -0.45 33.19 10.80
C GLU A 542 0.70 34.21 10.61
N PRO A 543 0.50 35.32 9.88
CA PRO A 543 1.54 36.33 9.63
C PRO A 543 2.21 36.86 10.89
N ARG A 544 1.46 37.03 11.98
CA ARG A 544 2.01 37.51 13.27
C ARG A 544 3.10 36.60 13.84
N ASN A 545 3.07 35.30 13.52
CA ASN A 545 3.99 34.32 14.08
C ASN A 545 5.38 34.35 13.42
N ILE A 546 5.51 34.89 12.19
CA ILE A 546 6.80 34.96 11.49
C ILE A 546 7.52 36.31 11.66
N VAL A 547 6.88 37.30 12.28
CA VAL A 547 7.39 38.69 12.37
C VAL A 547 8.79 38.76 12.96
N GLN A 548 9.05 38.04 14.06
CA GLN A 548 10.36 38.05 14.71
C GLN A 548 11.47 37.56 13.77
N TYR A 549 11.21 36.51 13.00
CA TYR A 549 12.16 36.02 12.00
C TYR A 549 12.36 37.03 10.87
N MET A 550 11.28 37.56 10.29
CA MET A 550 11.37 38.51 9.17
C MET A 550 11.99 39.85 9.55
N SER A 551 12.01 40.19 10.84
CA SER A 551 12.63 41.41 11.38
C SER A 551 14.08 41.18 11.86
N SER A 552 14.61 39.96 11.71
CA SER A 552 15.99 39.65 12.10
C SER A 552 17.02 40.29 11.17
N ASP A 553 18.30 40.20 11.53
CA ASP A 553 19.39 40.67 10.70
C ASP A 553 19.33 40.01 9.31
N LYS A 554 19.36 40.83 8.25
CA LYS A 554 19.27 40.37 6.86
C LYS A 554 20.34 39.34 6.49
N THR A 555 21.50 39.37 7.15
CA THR A 555 22.58 38.40 6.94
C THR A 555 22.24 36.99 7.43
N THR A 556 21.20 36.85 8.27
CA THR A 556 20.73 35.57 8.80
C THR A 556 19.52 35.00 8.03
N LEU A 557 18.99 35.78 7.07
CA LEU A 557 17.88 35.39 6.22
C LEU A 557 18.37 34.70 4.96
N CYS A 558 17.75 33.57 4.63
CA CYS A 558 17.99 32.85 3.37
C CYS A 558 16.72 32.92 2.49
N PRO A 559 16.84 32.91 1.15
CA PRO A 559 15.73 32.60 0.26
C PRO A 559 15.13 31.22 0.59
N ILE A 560 13.87 30.96 0.26
CA ILE A 560 13.27 29.62 0.46
C ILE A 560 13.83 28.60 -0.54
N MET A 561 14.32 29.07 -1.68
CA MET A 561 15.08 28.29 -2.67
C MET A 561 16.55 28.13 -2.28
N THR A 562 16.81 27.84 -1.00
CA THR A 562 18.16 27.55 -0.51
C THR A 562 18.27 26.05 -0.27
N ASN A 563 19.36 25.44 -0.74
CA ASN A 563 19.64 24.04 -0.47
C ASN A 563 19.60 23.75 1.05
N SER A 564 19.01 22.62 1.45
CA SER A 564 18.73 22.26 2.85
C SER A 564 19.93 22.43 3.79
N GLU A 565 21.10 22.05 3.31
CA GLU A 565 22.34 22.04 4.09
C GLU A 565 22.86 23.46 4.36
N SER A 566 22.49 24.42 3.52
CA SER A 566 22.92 25.83 3.60
C SER A 566 21.96 26.72 4.39
N ILE A 567 20.80 26.20 4.82
CA ILE A 567 19.80 26.99 5.54
C ILE A 567 20.30 27.30 6.96
N LEU A 568 20.31 28.58 7.36
CA LEU A 568 20.74 28.99 8.72
C LEU A 568 19.64 28.81 9.77
N GLN A 569 18.40 29.21 9.46
CA GLN A 569 17.24 29.17 10.36
C GLN A 569 16.18 28.21 9.82
N PHE A 570 16.45 26.90 9.92
CA PHE A 570 15.69 25.83 9.24
C PHE A 570 14.18 25.92 9.47
N GLY A 571 13.75 25.94 10.74
CA GLY A 571 12.33 25.97 11.10
C GLY A 571 11.57 27.16 10.51
N ASN A 572 12.19 28.34 10.48
CA ASN A 572 11.53 29.52 9.92
C ASN A 572 11.59 29.55 8.39
N ASN A 573 12.70 29.16 7.79
CA ASN A 573 12.88 29.22 6.34
C ASN A 573 12.13 28.10 5.60
N ALA A 574 12.23 26.85 6.06
CA ALA A 574 11.62 25.69 5.41
C ALA A 574 10.13 25.51 5.74
N TYR A 575 9.69 25.93 6.94
CA TYR A 575 8.31 25.68 7.40
C TYR A 575 7.51 26.97 7.54
N GLY A 576 7.97 27.88 8.43
CA GLY A 576 7.18 29.02 8.88
C GLY A 576 6.91 30.05 7.79
N LYS A 577 7.94 30.47 7.06
CA LYS A 577 7.85 31.48 5.99
C LYS A 577 6.99 30.98 4.81
N PRO A 578 7.18 29.78 4.25
CA PRO A 578 6.32 29.27 3.19
C PRO A 578 4.87 29.13 3.63
N ALA A 579 4.60 28.53 4.80
CA ALA A 579 3.24 28.38 5.29
C ALA A 579 2.54 29.72 5.50
N THR A 580 3.27 30.73 5.99
CA THR A 580 2.76 32.09 6.14
C THR A 580 2.47 32.73 4.79
N ALA A 581 3.38 32.61 3.82
CA ALA A 581 3.18 33.13 2.48
C ALA A 581 1.94 32.52 1.83
N LEU A 582 1.77 31.20 1.91
CA LEU A 582 0.59 30.51 1.38
C LEU A 582 -0.70 30.92 2.09
N ASN A 583 -0.66 31.16 3.40
CA ASN A 583 -1.81 31.67 4.13
C ASN A 583 -2.18 33.11 3.70
N ILE A 584 -1.20 33.99 3.46
CA ILE A 584 -1.43 35.33 2.89
C ILE A 584 -2.02 35.22 1.48
N LEU A 585 -1.44 34.35 0.65
CA LEU A 585 -1.88 34.12 -0.72
C LEU A 585 -3.35 33.66 -0.74
N ARG A 586 -3.70 32.72 0.14
CA ARG A 586 -5.07 32.21 0.29
C ARG A 586 -6.06 33.22 0.85
N GLU A 587 -5.74 33.87 1.96
CA GLU A 587 -6.70 34.68 2.71
C GLU A 587 -6.80 36.14 2.22
N THR A 588 -5.73 36.68 1.62
CA THR A 588 -5.64 38.10 1.27
C THR A 588 -5.56 38.35 -0.24
N VAL A 589 -4.85 37.50 -1.00
CA VAL A 589 -4.55 37.77 -2.42
C VAL A 589 -5.56 37.10 -3.36
N MET A 590 -5.71 35.77 -3.27
CA MET A 590 -6.53 34.98 -4.19
C MET A 590 -7.96 34.73 -3.67
N GLY A 591 -8.13 34.72 -2.35
CA GLY A 591 -9.32 34.16 -1.71
C GLY A 591 -9.31 32.62 -1.71
N ARG A 592 -10.09 32.04 -0.79
CA ARG A 592 -10.08 30.60 -0.51
C ARG A 592 -10.47 29.73 -1.70
N GLU A 593 -11.48 30.14 -2.47
CA GLU A 593 -12.00 29.33 -3.57
C GLU A 593 -10.96 29.10 -4.67
N LEU A 594 -10.35 30.18 -5.18
CA LEU A 594 -9.32 30.11 -6.21
C LEU A 594 -8.06 29.41 -5.70
N PHE A 595 -7.61 29.76 -4.49
CA PHE A 595 -6.44 29.12 -3.90
C PHE A 595 -6.64 27.62 -3.69
N ASP A 596 -7.74 27.22 -3.05
CA ASP A 596 -7.98 25.80 -2.73
C ASP A 596 -8.13 24.98 -4.01
N PHE A 597 -8.77 25.54 -5.05
CA PHE A 597 -8.85 24.89 -6.35
C PHE A 597 -7.47 24.72 -7.00
N ALA A 598 -6.64 25.77 -7.02
CA ALA A 598 -5.34 25.75 -7.65
C ALA A 598 -4.34 24.84 -6.90
N PHE A 599 -4.30 24.92 -5.58
CA PHE A 599 -3.47 24.08 -4.73
C PHE A 599 -3.84 22.59 -4.88
N LYS A 600 -5.14 22.29 -4.86
CA LYS A 600 -5.64 20.93 -5.12
C LYS A 600 -5.24 20.44 -6.51
N THR A 601 -5.32 21.30 -7.51
CA THR A 601 -4.93 20.99 -8.89
C THR A 601 -3.43 20.67 -8.98
N TYR A 602 -2.57 21.42 -8.27
CA TYR A 602 -1.16 21.08 -8.14
C TYR A 602 -0.95 19.68 -7.57
N CYS A 603 -1.56 19.38 -6.43
CA CYS A 603 -1.42 18.06 -5.83
C CYS A 603 -1.90 16.94 -6.75
N GLN A 604 -2.99 17.15 -7.50
CA GLN A 604 -3.51 16.17 -8.46
C GLN A 604 -2.59 15.97 -9.67
N ARG A 605 -2.03 17.04 -10.23
CA ARG A 605 -1.11 16.98 -11.39
C ARG A 605 0.18 16.24 -11.06
N TRP A 606 0.65 16.38 -9.83
CA TRP A 606 1.96 15.92 -9.38
C TRP A 606 1.94 14.73 -8.43
N ALA A 607 0.76 14.16 -8.17
CA ALA A 607 0.65 12.91 -7.43
C ALA A 607 1.46 11.80 -8.14
N PHE A 608 2.34 11.15 -7.38
CA PHE A 608 3.27 10.11 -7.83
C PHE A 608 4.24 10.57 -8.91
N ARG A 609 4.68 11.83 -8.84
CA ARG A 609 5.69 12.47 -9.70
C ARG A 609 6.62 13.36 -8.87
N HIS A 610 7.65 13.90 -9.52
CA HIS A 610 8.67 14.73 -8.89
C HIS A 610 8.58 16.21 -9.29
N PRO A 611 7.72 17.02 -8.64
CA PRO A 611 7.60 18.44 -8.98
C PRO A 611 8.82 19.25 -8.53
N ARG A 612 9.11 20.32 -9.29
CA ARG A 612 10.06 21.38 -8.96
C ARG A 612 9.31 22.66 -8.55
N PRO A 613 9.99 23.67 -7.96
CA PRO A 613 9.36 24.94 -7.59
C PRO A 613 8.54 25.59 -8.71
N ALA A 614 9.07 25.60 -9.93
CA ALA A 614 8.40 26.18 -11.09
C ALA A 614 7.06 25.48 -11.44
N ASP A 615 6.95 24.17 -11.16
CA ASP A 615 5.73 23.41 -11.40
C ASP A 615 4.61 23.80 -10.43
N PHE A 616 4.98 24.13 -9.19
CA PHE A 616 4.06 24.69 -8.21
C PHE A 616 3.57 26.07 -8.63
N PHE A 617 4.49 27.02 -8.90
CA PHE A 617 4.13 28.40 -9.27
C PHE A 617 3.23 28.44 -10.50
N ARG A 618 3.64 27.75 -11.58
CA ARG A 618 2.85 27.68 -12.81
C ARG A 618 1.49 27.06 -12.61
N THR A 619 1.37 26.04 -11.76
CA THR A 619 0.06 25.44 -11.50
C THR A 619 -0.84 26.37 -10.69
N MET A 620 -0.29 27.09 -9.71
CA MET A 620 -1.05 28.08 -8.94
C MET A 620 -1.62 29.17 -9.84
N GLU A 621 -0.85 29.67 -10.82
CA GLU A 621 -1.28 30.68 -11.79
C GLU A 621 -2.25 30.11 -12.83
N ASP A 622 -1.88 29.02 -13.50
CA ASP A 622 -2.68 28.40 -14.58
C ASP A 622 -4.07 27.96 -14.10
N ALA A 623 -4.16 27.35 -12.92
CA ALA A 623 -5.43 26.87 -12.39
C ALA A 623 -6.32 27.99 -11.83
N SER A 624 -5.73 29.08 -11.33
CA SER A 624 -6.49 30.20 -10.75
C SER A 624 -6.79 31.33 -11.73
N ALA A 625 -6.05 31.41 -12.85
CA ALA A 625 -6.01 32.54 -13.76
C ALA A 625 -5.61 33.87 -13.09
N VAL A 626 -4.87 33.82 -11.98
CA VAL A 626 -4.32 34.99 -11.29
C VAL A 626 -2.84 35.13 -11.63
N ASP A 627 -2.42 36.35 -11.99
CA ASP A 627 -0.99 36.68 -12.16
C ASP A 627 -0.31 36.82 -10.79
N LEU A 628 0.61 35.89 -10.50
CA LEU A 628 1.32 35.78 -9.23
C LEU A 628 2.83 36.02 -9.37
N ASP A 629 3.32 36.44 -10.55
CA ASP A 629 4.74 36.69 -10.81
C ASP A 629 5.36 37.69 -9.80
N TRP A 630 4.58 38.67 -9.37
CA TRP A 630 5.01 39.68 -8.39
C TRP A 630 5.06 39.16 -6.94
N PHE A 631 4.38 38.05 -6.66
CA PHE A 631 4.25 37.48 -5.32
C PHE A 631 5.39 36.50 -4.99
N TRP A 632 5.82 35.71 -5.98
CA TRP A 632 6.94 34.77 -5.86
C TRP A 632 8.28 35.48 -5.62
#